data_AF-B9SN61-F1
#
_entry.id   AF-B9SN61-F1
#
_cell.length_a   1.000
_cell.length_b   1.000
_cell.length_c   1.000
_cell.angle_alpha   90.00
_cell.angle_beta   90.00
_cell.angle_gamma   90.00
#
_symmetry.space_group_name_H-M   'P 1'
#
loop_
_entity.id
_entity.type
_entity.pdbx_description
1 polymer ?
#
loop_
_entity_poly.entity_id
_entity_poly.type
_entity_poly.pdbx_seq_one_letter_code
_entity_poly.pdbx_strand_id
1 'polypeptide(L)'
;MDYSLAALKLLCVQLKDARETSSQNALTLGGILFQRAWLQGILVFNDGDGNLILDDGTGVIHLSLSGDFRLRRWDLGMYVMVIGGYFVRTGETPIIKRIHVVS
;
A
#
# COMPACT_ATOMS: atom_id res chain seq x y z
N MET A 1 -9.39 -10.75 4.31
CA MET A 1 -9.63 -9.70 3.29
C MET A 1 -10.74 -10.22 2.43
N ASP A 2 -11.71 -9.37 2.16
CA ASP A 2 -12.78 -9.65 1.21
C ASP A 2 -12.27 -9.33 -0.21
N TYR A 3 -12.17 -10.36 -1.03
CA TYR A 3 -11.69 -10.23 -2.42
C TYR A 3 -12.78 -9.77 -3.39
N SER A 4 -14.04 -9.70 -2.96
CA SER A 4 -15.11 -9.06 -3.73
C SER A 4 -15.00 -7.54 -3.75
N LEU A 5 -14.34 -6.93 -2.75
CA LEU A 5 -14.07 -5.50 -2.71
C LEU A 5 -12.92 -5.12 -3.65
N ALA A 6 -13.02 -3.91 -4.20
CA ALA A 6 -12.07 -3.38 -5.18
C ALA A 6 -10.64 -3.25 -4.59
N ALA A 7 -9.65 -3.53 -5.43
CA ALA A 7 -8.29 -3.04 -5.24
C ALA A 7 -8.16 -1.69 -5.94
N LEU A 8 -8.37 -0.61 -5.19
CA LEU A 8 -8.51 0.72 -5.77
C LEU A 8 -7.15 1.30 -6.15
N LYS A 9 -6.99 1.70 -7.42
CA LYS A 9 -5.78 2.40 -7.88
C LYS A 9 -5.81 3.83 -7.39
N LEU A 10 -4.76 4.22 -6.66
CA LEU A 10 -4.71 5.47 -5.92
C LEU A 10 -3.33 6.10 -6.00
N LEU A 11 -3.25 7.35 -5.56
CA LEU A 11 -2.02 8.07 -5.21
C LEU A 11 -1.99 8.28 -3.69
N CYS A 12 -0.80 8.42 -3.12
CA CYS A 12 -0.56 8.65 -1.69
C CYS A 12 -1.29 9.89 -1.18
N VAL A 13 -1.38 10.94 -2.01
CA VAL A 13 -2.15 12.14 -1.67
C VAL A 13 -3.64 11.84 -1.48
N GLN A 14 -4.22 10.93 -2.26
CA GLN A 14 -5.65 10.57 -2.18
C GLN A 14 -5.95 9.70 -0.96
N LEU A 15 -4.96 8.93 -0.48
CA LEU A 15 -5.10 8.11 0.71
C LEU A 15 -5.31 8.94 1.98
N LYS A 16 -4.95 10.23 1.98
CA LYS A 16 -5.20 11.16 3.09
C LYS A 16 -6.69 11.47 3.29
N ASP A 17 -7.48 11.34 2.22
CA ASP A 17 -8.92 11.60 2.24
C ASP A 17 -9.74 10.32 2.49
N ALA A 18 -9.08 9.15 2.56
CA ALA A 18 -9.74 7.88 2.84
C ALA A 18 -10.20 7.82 4.30
N ARG A 19 -11.42 7.33 4.53
CA ARG A 19 -12.02 7.22 5.87
C ARG A 19 -12.26 5.77 6.22
N GLU A 20 -11.91 5.38 7.44
CA GLU A 20 -12.23 4.05 7.96
C GLU A 20 -13.74 3.89 8.14
N THR A 21 -14.26 2.70 7.85
CA THR A 21 -15.65 2.33 8.11
C THR A 21 -15.76 1.51 9.38
N SER A 22 -16.79 1.78 10.19
CA SER A 22 -17.03 1.12 11.49
C SER A 22 -17.32 -0.39 11.39
N SER A 23 -17.74 -0.85 10.21
CA SER A 23 -17.95 -2.26 9.90
C SER A 23 -16.98 -2.69 8.81
N GLN A 24 -16.25 -3.79 9.05
CA GLN A 24 -15.51 -4.58 8.05
C GLN A 24 -14.05 -4.21 7.70
N ASN A 25 -13.30 -3.52 8.57
CA ASN A 25 -11.86 -3.23 8.31
C ASN A 25 -11.63 -2.69 6.89
N ALA A 26 -12.53 -1.82 6.43
CA ALA A 26 -12.57 -1.28 5.08
C ALA A 26 -12.49 0.25 5.16
N LEU A 27 -12.17 0.85 4.03
CA LEU A 27 -12.09 2.29 3.89
C LEU A 27 -13.01 2.74 2.77
N THR A 28 -13.47 3.98 2.88
CA THR A 28 -14.22 4.66 1.82
C THR A 28 -13.45 5.87 1.30
N LEU A 29 -13.40 6.02 -0.01
CA LEU A 29 -12.92 7.21 -0.70
C LEU A 29 -13.88 7.53 -1.84
N GLY A 30 -14.47 8.73 -1.84
CA GLY A 30 -15.43 9.13 -2.88
C GLY A 30 -16.64 8.20 -3.00
N GLY A 31 -17.06 7.54 -1.92
CA GLY A 31 -18.16 6.58 -1.91
C GLY A 31 -17.77 5.15 -2.31
N ILE A 32 -16.52 4.90 -2.69
CA ILE A 32 -16.02 3.57 -3.05
C ILE A 32 -15.48 2.89 -1.80
N LEU A 33 -16.04 1.72 -1.47
CA LEU A 33 -15.53 0.86 -0.40
C LEU A 33 -14.37 0.00 -0.91
N PHE A 34 -13.24 0.03 -0.22
CA PHE A 34 -12.06 -0.77 -0.55
C PHE A 34 -11.35 -1.28 0.71
N GLN A 35 -10.64 -2.39 0.55
CA GLN A 35 -9.70 -2.92 1.55
C GLN A 35 -8.27 -2.99 1.01
N ARG A 36 -8.13 -3.05 -0.32
CA ARG A 36 -6.85 -3.13 -1.01
C ARG A 36 -6.58 -1.84 -1.76
N ALA A 37 -5.36 -1.35 -1.66
CA ALA A 37 -4.86 -0.27 -2.47
C ALA A 37 -3.93 -0.82 -3.54
N TRP A 38 -4.00 -0.21 -4.72
CA TRP A 38 -3.06 -0.38 -5.82
C TRP A 38 -2.29 0.92 -5.98
N LEU A 39 -0.97 0.87 -5.75
CA LEU A 39 -0.04 1.99 -5.94
C LEU A 39 1.05 1.63 -6.96
N GLN A 40 1.66 2.65 -7.55
CA GLN A 40 2.82 2.51 -8.44
C GLN A 40 3.80 3.64 -8.16
N GLY A 41 5.09 3.36 -8.13
CA GLY A 41 6.09 4.36 -7.75
C GLY A 41 7.52 3.81 -7.73
N ILE A 42 8.45 4.63 -7.25
CA ILE A 42 9.87 4.31 -7.10
C ILE A 42 10.16 3.86 -5.67
N LEU A 43 10.92 2.78 -5.52
CA LEU A 43 11.45 2.38 -4.22
C LEU A 43 12.56 3.34 -3.78
N VAL A 44 12.32 4.05 -2.69
CA VAL A 44 13.23 5.07 -2.13
C VAL A 44 13.87 4.62 -0.82
N PHE A 45 13.39 3.53 -0.23
CA PHE A 45 13.99 2.90 0.95
C PHE A 45 13.77 1.39 0.96
N ASN A 46 14.75 0.66 1.50
CA ASN A 46 14.70 -0.76 1.78
C ASN A 46 15.57 -1.05 3.03
N ASP A 47 14.99 -1.64 4.08
CA ASP A 47 15.74 -2.02 5.29
C ASP A 47 16.39 -3.41 5.21
N GLY A 48 16.13 -4.18 4.16
CA GLY A 48 16.60 -5.56 4.00
C GLY A 48 15.72 -6.62 4.66
N ASP A 49 14.79 -6.23 5.54
CA ASP A 49 13.88 -7.11 6.30
C ASP A 49 12.45 -7.11 5.72
N GLY A 50 12.29 -6.53 4.54
CA GLY A 50 11.03 -6.46 3.82
C GLY A 50 10.14 -5.27 4.19
N ASN A 51 10.70 -4.25 4.85
CA ASN A 51 10.05 -2.95 4.93
C ASN A 51 10.65 -2.02 3.87
N LEU A 52 9.80 -1.59 2.94
CA LEU A 52 10.16 -0.69 1.86
C LEU A 52 9.42 0.64 2.00
N ILE A 53 9.95 1.69 1.39
CA ILE A 53 9.20 2.93 1.17
C ILE A 53 9.08 3.16 -0.34
N LEU A 54 7.84 3.39 -0.77
CA LEU A 54 7.48 3.70 -2.14
C LEU A 54 7.12 5.18 -2.27
N ASP A 55 7.71 5.88 -3.22
CA ASP A 55 7.35 7.24 -3.61
C ASP A 55 6.61 7.22 -4.95
N ASP A 56 5.37 7.73 -4.98
CA ASP A 56 4.55 7.80 -6.21
C ASP A 56 4.53 9.19 -6.86
N GLY A 57 5.37 10.11 -6.39
CA GLY A 57 5.44 11.51 -6.84
C GLY A 57 4.44 12.43 -6.14
N THR A 58 3.53 11.91 -5.33
CA THR A 58 2.58 12.70 -4.51
C THR A 58 2.79 12.53 -3.01
N GLY A 59 3.62 11.57 -2.63
CA GLY A 59 3.98 11.27 -1.25
C GLY A 59 4.65 9.90 -1.17
N VAL A 60 4.98 9.53 0.06
CA VAL A 60 5.60 8.25 0.37
C VAL A 60 4.67 7.37 1.20
N ILE A 61 4.81 6.05 1.04
CA ILE A 61 4.08 5.07 1.83
C ILE A 61 4.96 3.90 2.24
N HIS A 62 4.72 3.38 3.44
CA HIS A 62 5.41 2.19 3.91
C HIS A 62 4.76 0.93 3.34
N LEU A 63 5.62 0.03 2.88
CA LEU A 63 5.28 -1.27 2.38
C LEU A 63 5.84 -2.32 3.34
N SER A 64 4.99 -3.20 3.85
CA SER A 64 5.43 -4.35 4.65
C SER A 64 5.18 -5.64 3.86
N LEU A 65 6.26 -6.20 3.34
CA LEU A 65 6.24 -7.41 2.53
C LEU A 65 6.02 -8.64 3.42
N SER A 66 5.32 -9.62 2.86
CA SER A 66 5.02 -10.89 3.53
C SER A 66 5.31 -12.07 2.62
N GLY A 67 5.67 -13.22 3.21
CA GLY A 67 5.94 -14.44 2.47
C GLY A 67 7.11 -14.30 1.48
N ASP A 68 6.99 -14.92 0.33
CA ASP A 68 8.04 -15.04 -0.69
C ASP A 68 8.50 -13.70 -1.26
N PHE A 69 7.70 -12.64 -1.16
CA PHE A 69 8.11 -11.30 -1.60
C PHE A 69 9.27 -10.74 -0.78
N ARG A 70 9.48 -11.20 0.46
CA ARG A 70 10.67 -10.85 1.26
C ARG A 70 11.96 -11.49 0.74
N LEU A 71 11.83 -12.61 0.03
CA LEU A 71 12.97 -13.32 -0.56
C LEU A 71 13.39 -12.73 -1.91
N ARG A 72 12.54 -11.88 -2.50
CA ARG A 72 12.87 -11.18 -3.74
C ARG A 72 13.84 -10.04 -3.47
N ARG A 73 14.71 -9.79 -4.45
CA ARG A 73 15.60 -8.64 -4.44
C ARG A 73 14.83 -7.37 -4.76
N TRP A 74 14.94 -6.38 -3.88
CA TRP A 74 14.37 -5.04 -4.04
C TRP A 74 15.51 -4.03 -4.00
N ASP A 75 15.83 -3.43 -5.14
CA ASP A 75 16.84 -2.37 -5.21
C ASP A 75 16.18 -0.99 -5.20
N LEU A 76 16.87 -0.01 -4.62
CA LEU A 76 16.46 1.38 -4.69
C LEU A 76 16.41 1.85 -6.14
N GLY A 77 15.45 2.70 -6.47
CA GLY A 77 15.23 3.20 -7.82
C GLY A 77 14.34 2.31 -8.70
N MET A 78 14.00 1.10 -8.26
CA MET A 78 13.04 0.25 -8.99
C MET A 78 11.66 0.90 -9.06
N TYR A 79 11.08 0.95 -10.26
CA TYR A 79 9.67 1.28 -10.46
C TYR A 79 8.82 0.03 -10.25
N VAL A 80 7.91 0.06 -9.27
CA VAL A 80 7.14 -1.13 -8.86
C VAL A 80 5.66 -0.82 -8.78
N MET A 81 4.85 -1.85 -9.06
CA MET A 81 3.41 -1.81 -8.88
C MET A 81 3.00 -2.73 -7.73
N VAL A 82 2.29 -2.18 -6.76
CA VAL A 82 1.97 -2.85 -5.49
C VAL A 82 0.47 -2.90 -5.29
N ILE A 83 -0.06 -4.10 -5.02
CA ILE A 83 -1.44 -4.31 -4.58
C ILE A 83 -1.40 -4.94 -3.18
N GLY A 84 -2.01 -4.32 -2.18
CA GLY A 84 -2.04 -4.90 -0.84
C GLY A 84 -3.14 -4.32 0.04
N GLY A 85 -3.36 -4.93 1.20
CA GLY A 85 -4.29 -4.41 2.20
C GLY A 85 -3.79 -3.08 2.75
N TYR A 86 -4.63 -2.05 2.69
CA TYR A 86 -4.30 -0.72 3.23
C TYR A 86 -4.76 -0.61 4.68
N PHE A 87 -3.89 -0.10 5.54
CA PHE A 87 -4.16 0.10 6.97
C PHE A 87 -3.72 1.50 7.38
N VAL A 88 -4.64 2.27 7.94
CA VAL A 88 -4.31 3.54 8.60
C VAL A 88 -3.79 3.20 10.00
N ARG A 89 -2.71 3.88 10.41
CA ARG A 89 -2.21 3.82 11.78
C ARG A 89 -2.37 5.21 12.38
N THR A 90 -3.13 5.32 13.46
CA THR A 90 -3.37 6.60 14.13
C THR A 90 -2.06 7.20 14.62
N GLY A 91 -1.67 8.36 14.07
CA GLY A 91 -0.44 9.08 14.44
C GLY A 91 0.86 8.63 13.75
N GLU A 92 0.81 7.66 12.83
CA GLU A 92 1.96 7.18 12.06
C GLU A 92 1.72 7.28 10.54
N THR A 93 2.78 7.09 9.75
CA THR A 93 2.67 7.00 8.29
C THR A 93 1.80 5.80 7.89
N PRO A 94 0.87 5.95 6.92
CA PRO A 94 0.05 4.85 6.45
C PRO A 94 0.89 3.67 5.90
N ILE A 95 0.37 2.45 6.04
CA ILE A 95 1.10 1.24 5.64
C ILE A 95 0.23 0.35 4.76
N ILE A 96 0.80 -0.14 3.66
CA ILE A 96 0.26 -1.29 2.92
C ILE A 96 0.90 -2.57 3.44
N LYS A 97 0.07 -3.54 3.82
CA LYS A 97 0.47 -4.89 4.24
C LYS A 97 -0.10 -5.94 3.30
N ARG A 98 0.44 -7.17 3.36
CA ARG A 98 -0.02 -8.31 2.53
C ARG A 98 0.04 -7.96 1.04
N ILE A 99 1.23 -7.50 0.66
CA ILE A 99 1.53 -6.96 -0.66
C ILE A 99 1.72 -8.10 -1.66
N HIS A 100 1.10 -7.93 -2.82
CA HIS A 100 1.42 -8.59 -4.06
C HIS A 100 2.09 -7.55 -4.97
N VAL A 101 3.37 -7.76 -5.29
CA VAL A 101 4.12 -6.89 -6.21
C VAL A 101 4.09 -7.48 -7.61
N VAL A 102 3.73 -6.66 -8.58
CA VAL A 102 3.84 -6.99 -10.00
C VAL A 102 5.03 -6.17 -10.53
N SER A 103 6.08 -6.87 -10.92
CA SER A 103 7.31 -6.33 -11.53
C SER A 103 7.28 -6.57 -13.04
#